data_AF-A0AAV9KSF4-F1
#
_entry.id   AF-A0AAV9KSF4-F1
#
_cell.length_a   1.000
_cell.length_b   1.000
_cell.length_c   1.000
_cell.angle_alpha   90.00
_cell.angle_beta   90.00
_cell.angle_gamma   90.00
#
_symmetry.space_group_name_H-M   'P 1'
#
loop_
_entity.id
_entity.type
_entity.pdbx_description
1 polymer ?
#
loop_
_entity_poly.entity_id
_entity_poly.type
_entity_poly.pdbx_seq_one_letter_code
_entity_poly.pdbx_strand_id
1 'polypeptide(L)'
;MVQGTMGYLDPEYYQTGQLTEKSDVYSFGVVLFQVLCARSAIVQSLPSETGSLAVWAVESHNKGQLEQIIDPNLAAKIRPDSLRKFGETAVKCVALSGKDRPSMGDVLWKLEYALRLQESVI
;
A
#
# COMPACT_ATOMS: atom_id res chain seq x y z
N MET A 1 -9.17 -4.19 24.34
CA MET A 1 -9.99 -4.27 23.11
C MET A 1 -9.19 -3.61 22.00
N VAL A 2 -9.02 -4.26 20.86
CA VAL A 2 -8.42 -3.67 19.65
C VAL A 2 -9.44 -2.72 19.02
N GLN A 3 -9.02 -1.50 18.66
CA GLN A 3 -9.86 -0.47 18.05
C GLN A 3 -9.31 -0.11 16.67
N GLY A 4 -10.18 0.10 15.67
CA GLY A 4 -9.78 0.57 14.35
C GLY A 4 -10.83 0.33 13.27
N THR A 5 -10.52 0.79 12.05
CA THR A 5 -11.41 0.65 10.88
C THR A 5 -11.05 -0.59 10.09
N MET A 6 -12.06 -1.43 9.81
CA MET A 6 -11.89 -2.64 9.01
C MET A 6 -11.30 -2.30 7.63
N GLY A 7 -10.33 -3.08 7.17
CA GLY A 7 -9.57 -2.84 5.94
C GLY A 7 -8.24 -2.08 6.15
N TYR A 8 -8.13 -1.27 7.20
CA TYR A 8 -6.89 -0.52 7.53
C TYR A 8 -6.16 -1.08 8.74
N LEU A 9 -6.81 -2.01 9.47
CA LEU A 9 -6.29 -2.53 10.72
C LEU A 9 -5.01 -3.35 10.48
N ASP A 10 -3.97 -2.99 11.21
CA ASP A 10 -2.71 -3.72 11.24
C ASP A 10 -2.93 -5.15 11.77
N PRO A 11 -2.57 -6.21 11.02
CA PRO A 11 -2.73 -7.58 11.46
C PRO A 11 -1.86 -7.92 12.67
N GLU A 12 -0.68 -7.30 12.83
CA GLU A 12 0.20 -7.51 13.98
C GLU A 12 -0.43 -6.89 15.24
N TYR A 13 -0.98 -5.68 15.15
CA TYR A 13 -1.75 -5.06 16.23
C TYR A 13 -3.00 -5.86 16.56
N TYR A 14 -3.74 -6.36 15.56
CA TYR A 14 -4.93 -7.18 15.79
C TYR A 14 -4.61 -8.45 16.57
N GLN A 15 -3.50 -9.13 16.23
CA GLN A 15 -3.10 -10.37 16.88
C GLN A 15 -2.49 -10.15 18.27
N THR A 16 -1.65 -9.12 18.43
CA THR A 16 -0.87 -8.90 19.67
C THR A 16 -1.56 -7.97 20.67
N GLY A 17 -2.52 -7.17 20.21
CA GLY A 17 -3.10 -6.06 20.96
C GLY A 17 -2.14 -4.88 21.18
N GLN A 18 -0.94 -4.89 20.57
CA GLN A 18 0.06 -3.85 20.74
C GLN A 18 -0.03 -2.80 19.63
N LEU A 19 -0.49 -1.61 19.97
CA LEU A 19 -0.49 -0.47 19.07
C LEU A 19 0.89 0.17 19.04
N THR A 20 1.45 0.36 17.85
CA THR A 20 2.76 1.00 17.66
C THR A 20 2.70 2.00 16.51
N GLU A 21 3.73 2.84 16.35
CA GLU A 21 3.87 3.69 15.16
C GLU A 21 3.88 2.87 13.85
N LYS A 22 4.27 1.59 13.90
CA LYS A 22 4.25 0.70 12.74
C LYS A 22 2.84 0.29 12.34
N SER A 23 1.87 0.38 13.24
CA SER A 23 0.46 0.16 12.93
C SER A 23 -0.06 1.30 12.04
N ASP A 24 0.35 2.54 12.31
CA ASP A 24 0.02 3.69 11.45
C ASP A 24 0.69 3.56 10.07
N VAL A 25 1.94 3.06 10.01
CA VAL A 25 2.62 2.78 8.74
C VAL A 25 1.83 1.77 7.91
N TYR A 26 1.29 0.71 8.53
CA TYR A 26 0.45 -0.26 7.83
C TYR A 26 -0.81 0.39 7.27
N SER A 27 -1.57 1.10 8.10
CA SER A 27 -2.80 1.78 7.68
C SER A 27 -2.53 2.79 6.56
N PHE A 28 -1.41 3.52 6.62
CA PHE A 28 -0.99 4.42 5.55
C PHE A 28 -0.65 3.66 4.26
N GLY A 29 0.01 2.50 4.36
CA GLY A 29 0.25 1.61 3.22
C GLY A 29 -1.05 1.20 2.50
N VAL A 30 -2.11 0.91 3.24
CA VAL A 30 -3.44 0.66 2.66
C VAL A 30 -3.95 1.89 1.89
N VAL A 31 -3.82 3.09 2.46
CA VAL A 31 -4.20 4.35 1.79
C VAL A 31 -3.41 4.56 0.50
N LEU A 32 -2.11 4.25 0.48
CA LEU A 32 -1.30 4.32 -0.75
C LEU A 32 -1.87 3.43 -1.86
N PHE A 33 -2.30 2.21 -1.53
CA PHE A 33 -2.98 1.36 -2.51
C PHE A 33 -4.35 1.90 -2.93
N GLN A 34 -5.09 2.55 -2.04
CA GLN A 34 -6.35 3.19 -2.45
C GLN A 34 -6.12 4.32 -3.44
N VAL A 35 -5.10 5.14 -3.22
CA VAL A 35 -4.71 6.22 -4.13
C VAL A 35 -4.30 5.65 -5.49
N LEU A 36 -3.54 4.56 -5.50
CA LEU A 36 -3.07 3.96 -6.75
C LEU A 36 -4.16 3.24 -7.54
N CYS A 37 -5.03 2.51 -6.85
CA CYS A 37 -6.02 1.62 -7.47
C CYS A 37 -7.40 2.26 -7.63
N ALA A 38 -7.67 3.40 -6.98
CA ALA A 38 -9.00 4.02 -6.85
C ALA A 38 -10.08 3.05 -6.34
N ARG A 39 -9.71 2.17 -5.39
CA ARG A 39 -10.58 1.14 -4.81
C ARG A 39 -10.75 1.31 -3.31
N SER A 40 -11.87 0.82 -2.77
CA SER A 40 -12.10 0.73 -1.33
C SER A 40 -11.09 -0.24 -0.68
N ALA A 41 -10.71 0.03 0.57
CA ALA A 41 -9.81 -0.82 1.35
C ALA A 41 -10.38 -2.24 1.58
N ILE A 42 -11.71 -2.35 1.58
CA ILE A 42 -12.42 -3.63 1.57
C ILE A 42 -12.99 -3.84 0.16
N VAL A 43 -12.57 -4.91 -0.50
CA VAL A 43 -13.01 -5.25 -1.86
C VAL A 43 -14.15 -6.27 -1.76
N GLN A 44 -15.37 -5.82 -2.01
CA GLN A 44 -16.58 -6.65 -1.92
C GLN A 44 -16.78 -7.61 -3.11
N SER A 45 -16.08 -7.40 -4.22
CA SER A 45 -16.24 -8.15 -5.47
C SER A 45 -15.24 -9.29 -5.68
N LEU A 46 -14.38 -9.59 -4.69
CA LEU A 46 -13.45 -10.72 -4.77
C LEU A 46 -14.16 -12.03 -4.38
N PRO A 47 -13.96 -13.14 -5.13
CA PRO A 47 -14.69 -14.41 -4.91
C PRO A 47 -14.47 -15.07 -3.54
N SER A 48 -13.47 -14.65 -2.77
CA SER A 48 -13.21 -15.13 -1.41
C SER A 48 -13.47 -14.00 -0.41
N GLU A 49 -14.63 -14.10 0.25
CA GLU A 49 -15.05 -13.42 1.49
C GLU A 49 -14.23 -12.18 1.90
N THR A 50 -14.69 -10.99 1.51
CA THR A 50 -14.16 -9.67 1.93
C THR A 50 -12.64 -9.51 1.77
N GLY A 51 -12.17 -9.43 0.52
CA GLY A 51 -10.75 -9.31 0.25
C GLY A 51 -10.16 -7.95 0.67
N SER A 52 -9.07 -7.98 1.43
CA SER A 52 -8.28 -6.80 1.76
C SER A 52 -7.59 -6.26 0.50
N LEU A 53 -7.77 -4.96 0.21
CA LEU A 53 -7.09 -4.29 -0.90
C LEU A 53 -5.57 -4.45 -0.81
N ALA A 54 -5.01 -4.36 0.41
CA ALA A 54 -3.59 -4.49 0.64
C ALA A 54 -3.07 -5.89 0.28
N VAL A 55 -3.79 -6.94 0.69
CA VAL A 55 -3.42 -8.33 0.37
C VAL A 55 -3.44 -8.53 -1.15
N TRP A 56 -4.54 -8.15 -1.80
CA TRP A 56 -4.67 -8.28 -3.24
C TRP A 56 -3.59 -7.49 -4.00
N ALA A 57 -3.29 -6.26 -3.58
CA ALA A 57 -2.28 -5.43 -4.22
C ALA A 57 -0.86 -5.97 -4.05
N VAL A 58 -0.52 -6.52 -2.88
CA VAL A 58 0.75 -7.20 -2.63
C VAL A 58 0.88 -8.44 -3.51
N GLU A 59 -0.17 -9.26 -3.63
CA GLU A 59 -0.16 -10.42 -4.53
C GLU A 59 0.06 -10.03 -5.99
N SER A 60 -0.63 -8.99 -6.47
CA SER A 60 -0.44 -8.46 -7.81
C SER A 60 0.96 -7.92 -8.02
N HIS A 61 1.53 -7.22 -7.04
CA HIS A 61 2.93 -6.76 -7.10
C HIS A 61 3.91 -7.93 -7.19
N ASN A 62 3.77 -8.95 -6.35
CA ASN A 62 4.64 -10.13 -6.33
C ASN A 62 4.58 -10.93 -7.63
N LYS A 63 3.45 -10.88 -8.35
CA LYS A 63 3.27 -11.47 -9.68
C LYS A 63 3.82 -10.60 -10.82
N GLY A 64 4.35 -9.40 -10.53
CA GLY A 64 4.76 -8.43 -11.55
C GLY A 64 3.59 -7.79 -12.29
N GLN A 65 2.38 -7.81 -11.71
CA GLN A 65 1.13 -7.38 -12.32
C GLN A 65 0.59 -6.07 -11.69
N LEU A 66 1.46 -5.27 -11.06
CA LEU A 66 1.06 -4.02 -10.41
C LEU A 66 0.36 -3.07 -11.38
N GLU A 67 0.80 -3.01 -12.63
CA GLU A 67 0.19 -2.16 -13.68
C GLU A 67 -1.27 -2.51 -13.97
N GLN A 68 -1.68 -3.77 -13.74
CA GLN A 68 -3.03 -4.24 -14.03
C GLN A 68 -4.06 -3.81 -12.97
N ILE A 69 -3.58 -3.34 -11.83
CA ILE A 69 -4.44 -2.99 -10.69
C ILE A 69 -4.58 -1.48 -10.47
N ILE A 70 -3.82 -0.67 -11.22
CA ILE A 70 -3.86 0.78 -11.18
C ILE A 70 -5.20 1.28 -11.71
N ASP A 71 -5.67 2.41 -11.18
CA ASP A 71 -6.78 3.15 -11.78
C ASP A 71 -6.52 3.38 -13.28
N PRO A 72 -7.41 2.92 -14.18
CA PRO A 72 -7.28 3.14 -15.62
C PRO A 72 -7.09 4.62 -16.01
N ASN A 73 -7.62 5.55 -15.22
CA ASN A 73 -7.47 6.99 -15.45
C ASN A 73 -6.04 7.51 -15.13
N LEU A 74 -5.28 6.73 -14.38
CA LEU A 74 -3.93 7.03 -13.92
C LEU A 74 -2.87 6.19 -14.65
N ALA A 75 -3.18 4.97 -15.07
CA ALA A 75 -2.23 4.01 -15.66
C ALA A 75 -1.39 4.59 -16.81
N ALA A 76 -2.00 5.38 -17.71
CA ALA A 76 -1.30 6.00 -18.84
C ALA A 76 -0.50 7.26 -18.48
N LYS A 77 -0.56 7.73 -17.24
CA LYS A 77 0.03 9.01 -16.78
C LYS A 77 1.21 8.82 -15.84
N ILE A 78 1.43 7.63 -15.27
CA ILE A 78 2.53 7.37 -14.35
C ILE A 78 3.74 6.85 -15.12
N ARG A 79 4.92 7.40 -14.83
CA ARG A 79 6.18 6.87 -15.34
C ARG A 79 6.52 5.53 -14.68
N PRO A 80 7.03 4.53 -15.41
CA PRO A 80 7.31 3.20 -14.86
C PRO A 80 8.19 3.21 -13.60
N ASP A 81 9.24 4.04 -13.57
CA ASP A 81 10.12 4.12 -12.39
C ASP A 81 9.46 4.74 -11.17
N SER A 82 8.62 5.77 -11.36
CA SER A 82 7.82 6.37 -10.30
C SER A 82 6.83 5.36 -9.73
N LEU A 83 6.11 4.67 -10.62
CA LEU A 83 5.16 3.61 -10.26
C LEU A 83 5.84 2.50 -9.46
N ARG A 84 6.97 1.99 -9.96
CA ARG A 84 7.74 0.94 -9.30
C ARG A 84 8.15 1.37 -7.91
N LYS A 85 8.67 2.60 -7.75
CA LYS A 85 9.10 3.11 -6.45
C LYS A 85 7.93 3.28 -5.48
N PHE A 86 6.82 3.82 -5.95
CA PHE A 86 5.60 4.00 -5.17
C PHE A 86 5.07 2.64 -4.71
N GLY A 87 4.95 1.68 -5.63
CA GLY A 87 4.49 0.31 -5.36
C GLY A 87 5.37 -0.42 -4.35
N GLU A 88 6.70 -0.41 -4.54
CA GLU A 88 7.66 -0.99 -3.57
C GLU A 88 7.48 -0.39 -2.17
N THR A 89 7.21 0.92 -2.10
CA THR A 89 7.01 1.62 -0.83
C THR A 89 5.71 1.17 -0.17
N ALA A 90 4.60 1.16 -0.90
CA ALA A 90 3.30 0.71 -0.40
C ALA A 90 3.33 -0.75 0.07
N VAL A 91 3.98 -1.64 -0.68
CA VAL A 91 4.16 -3.07 -0.32
C VAL A 91 4.94 -3.22 0.98
N LYS A 92 6.03 -2.47 1.17
CA LYS A 92 6.79 -2.51 2.43
C LYS A 92 6.00 -1.96 3.61
N CYS A 93 5.16 -0.94 3.41
CA CYS A 93 4.31 -0.41 4.47
C CYS A 93 3.33 -1.46 5.03
N VAL A 94 2.80 -2.34 4.18
CA VAL A 94 1.80 -3.35 4.58
C VAL A 94 2.41 -4.71 4.93
N ALA A 95 3.71 -4.77 5.24
CA ALA A 95 4.36 -6.01 5.66
C ALA A 95 3.69 -6.58 6.92
N LEU A 96 3.61 -7.92 7.03
CA LEU A 96 2.94 -8.58 8.15
C LEU A 96 3.59 -8.27 9.49
N SER A 97 4.93 -8.25 9.56
CA SER A 97 5.64 -7.80 10.76
C SER A 97 5.99 -6.32 10.69
N GLY A 98 5.73 -5.58 11.78
CA GLY A 98 6.09 -4.18 11.92
C GLY A 98 7.58 -3.90 11.83
N LYS A 99 8.43 -4.91 12.07
CA LYS A 99 9.90 -4.81 11.94
C LYS A 99 10.37 -4.63 10.50
N ASP A 100 9.62 -5.19 9.55
CA ASP A 100 9.94 -5.11 8.12
C ASP A 100 9.38 -3.83 7.46
N ARG A 101 8.46 -3.15 8.18
CA ARG A 101 7.89 -1.89 7.72
C ARG A 101 8.92 -0.76 7.85
N PRO A 102 8.95 0.21 6.92
CA PRO A 102 9.79 1.41 7.02
C PRO A 102 9.37 2.30 8.21
N SER A 103 10.19 3.28 8.58
CA SER A 103 9.71 4.40 9.40
C SER A 103 8.86 5.35 8.55
N MET A 104 7.99 6.17 9.16
CA MET A 104 7.26 7.17 8.37
C MET A 104 8.18 8.21 7.71
N GLY A 105 9.35 8.50 8.30
CA GLY A 105 10.38 9.32 7.65
C GLY A 105 10.91 8.68 6.37
N ASP A 106 11.19 7.36 6.40
CA ASP A 106 11.61 6.63 5.20
C ASP A 106 10.49 6.59 4.14
N VAL A 107 9.23 6.47 4.56
CA VAL A 107 8.07 6.49 3.66
C VAL A 107 7.99 7.85 2.96
N LEU A 108 8.07 8.95 3.71
CA LEU A 108 8.08 10.30 3.17
C LEU A 108 9.18 10.47 2.12
N TRP A 109 10.43 10.14 2.48
CA TRP A 109 11.56 10.27 1.57
C TRP A 109 11.38 9.43 0.29
N LYS A 110 10.85 8.21 0.40
CA LYS A 110 10.60 7.35 -0.76
C LYS A 110 9.51 7.91 -1.67
N LEU A 111 8.46 8.53 -1.11
CA LEU A 111 7.40 9.17 -1.87
C LEU A 111 7.88 10.45 -2.56
N GLU A 112 8.69 11.27 -1.88
CA GLU A 112 9.36 12.42 -2.51
C GLU A 112 10.26 11.98 -3.66
N TYR A 113 10.99 10.88 -3.49
CA TYR A 113 11.81 10.31 -4.56
C TYR A 113 10.95 9.79 -5.72
N ALA A 114 9.84 9.12 -5.45
CA ALA A 114 8.89 8.68 -6.49
C ALA A 114 8.31 9.89 -7.27
N LEU A 115 7.98 10.98 -6.57
CA LEU A 115 7.53 12.22 -7.20
C LEU A 115 8.61 12.81 -8.12
N ARG A 116 9.86 12.87 -7.68
CA ARG A 116 10.97 13.33 -8.53
C ARG A 116 11.14 12.45 -9.77
N LEU A 117 11.00 11.13 -9.64
CA LEU A 117 11.00 10.20 -10.78
C LEU A 117 9.84 10.44 -11.74
N GLN A 118 8.73 11.01 -11.28
CA GLN A 118 7.65 11.45 -12.16
C GLN A 118 8.02 12.74 -12.91
N GLU A 119 8.53 13.74 -12.20
CA GLU A 119 8.77 15.11 -12.69
C GLU A 119 10.04 15.28 -13.53
N SER A 120 11.01 14.36 -13.40
CA SER A 120 12.32 14.50 -14.04
C SER A 120 12.20 14.46 -15.56
N VAL A 121 12.18 15.63 -16.21
CA VAL A 121 12.20 15.74 -17.67
C VAL A 121 13.46 15.03 -18.19
N ILE A 122 13.30 14.08 -19.10
CA ILE A 122 14.41 13.59 -19.94
C ILE A 122 14.66 14.66 -21.01
#